data_AF-A0A8G1RC61-F1
#
_entry.id   AF-A0A8G1RC61-F1
#
_cell.length_a   1.000
_cell.length_b   1.000
_cell.length_c   1.000
_cell.angle_alpha   90.00
_cell.angle_beta   90.00
_cell.angle_gamma   90.00
#
_symmetry.space_group_name_H-M   'P 1'
#
loop_
_entity.id
_entity.type
_entity.pdbx_description
1 polymer ?
#
loop_
_entity_poly.entity_id
_entity_poly.type
_entity_poly.pdbx_seq_one_letter_code
_entity_poly.pdbx_strand_id
1 'polypeptide(L)'
;MQIDLDLGRFFEPSRNYWEELEGMRARCRALLVNHQEPTTYWTLGDPNPPPPPARQSGRIATPADWANWPLVRGTWDPNVHGWPPAGVRLSDAWLYLAIKYMGRKARINSYWADFNRDGLIRPMRVPVGDAMMIAGHGLVTYPVYQGWYVLCGGAARVHTTWLVGKIGRLSQYPYNSFLYGLVFPVKDSVHIHVEQLHSHRTVPDAGRDGRTQYIEQWVSCRNDPVIRYFRSPPDAQQHEISYRLECLDHLSPWNYCSGWVGSDPLKLREGCWPDVS
;
A
#
# COMPACT_ATOMS: atom_id res chain seq x y z
N MET A 1 -4.93 -11.18 -46.21
CA MET A 1 -4.76 -9.81 -45.69
C MET A 1 -3.94 -9.93 -44.42
N GLN A 2 -2.66 -9.62 -44.54
CA GLN A 2 -1.66 -9.73 -43.48
C GLN A 2 -1.89 -8.53 -42.57
N ILE A 3 -2.34 -8.77 -41.33
CA ILE A 3 -2.49 -7.69 -40.35
C ILE A 3 -1.07 -7.38 -39.88
N ASP A 4 -0.57 -6.24 -40.35
CA ASP A 4 0.66 -5.63 -39.86
C ASP A 4 0.43 -5.27 -38.39
N LEU A 5 1.02 -6.05 -37.48
CA LEU A 5 1.07 -5.74 -36.06
C LEU A 5 2.19 -4.73 -35.84
N ASP A 6 1.96 -3.52 -36.31
CA ASP A 6 2.83 -2.38 -36.03
C ASP A 6 2.94 -2.20 -34.51
N LEU A 7 4.12 -2.56 -34.03
CA LEU A 7 4.86 -1.99 -32.90
C LEU A 7 4.29 -0.65 -32.40
N GLY A 8 3.83 -0.63 -31.15
CA GLY A 8 3.79 0.60 -30.35
C GLY A 8 2.56 1.49 -30.49
N ARG A 9 1.35 0.98 -30.15
CA ARG A 9 0.30 1.88 -29.67
C ARG A 9 0.76 2.49 -28.35
N PHE A 10 1.20 3.75 -28.42
CA PHE A 10 1.68 4.57 -27.32
C PHE A 10 0.75 4.47 -26.11
N PHE A 11 1.33 4.04 -25.00
CA PHE A 11 0.77 4.26 -23.68
C PHE A 11 0.93 5.75 -23.34
N GLU A 12 -0.17 6.49 -23.36
CA GLU A 12 -0.25 7.81 -22.73
C GLU A 12 -1.36 7.79 -21.69
N PRO A 13 -1.04 7.95 -20.38
CA PRO A 13 -2.05 8.13 -19.37
C PRO A 13 -2.94 9.32 -19.74
N SER A 14 -4.25 9.19 -19.53
CA SER A 14 -5.16 10.30 -19.82
C SER A 14 -4.74 11.54 -19.04
N ARG A 15 -4.98 12.72 -19.63
CA ARG A 15 -4.71 14.00 -18.96
C ARG A 15 -5.37 14.07 -17.58
N ASN A 16 -6.60 13.57 -17.47
CA ASN A 16 -7.33 13.51 -16.21
C ASN A 16 -6.60 12.67 -15.16
N TYR A 17 -6.04 11.51 -15.55
CA TYR A 17 -5.27 10.67 -14.62
C TYR A 17 -4.02 11.40 -14.10
N TRP A 18 -3.31 12.11 -14.98
CA TRP A 18 -2.17 12.94 -14.59
C TRP A 18 -2.55 14.05 -13.61
N GLU A 19 -3.62 14.78 -13.90
CA GLU A 19 -4.11 15.88 -13.05
C GLU A 19 -4.56 15.35 -11.67
N GLU A 20 -5.25 14.21 -11.61
CA GLU A 20 -5.62 13.56 -10.36
C GLU A 20 -4.38 13.13 -9.55
N LEU A 21 -3.40 12.50 -10.19
CA LEU A 21 -2.18 12.05 -9.53
C LEU A 21 -1.34 13.22 -8.99
N GLU A 22 -1.18 14.29 -9.75
CA GLU A 22 -0.49 15.50 -9.28
C GLU A 22 -1.25 16.20 -8.14
N GLY A 23 -2.59 16.21 -8.18
CA GLY A 23 -3.41 16.64 -7.05
C GLY A 23 -3.17 15.82 -5.78
N MET A 24 -3.05 14.49 -5.91
CA MET A 24 -2.70 13.60 -4.79
C MET A 24 -1.26 13.81 -4.31
N ARG A 25 -0.33 14.07 -5.23
CA ARG A 25 1.07 14.38 -4.91
C ARG A 25 1.22 15.69 -4.14
N ALA A 26 0.50 16.74 -4.53
CA ALA A 26 0.45 18.00 -3.80
C ALA A 26 -0.04 17.79 -2.35
N ARG A 27 -1.05 16.93 -2.17
CA ARG A 27 -1.54 16.53 -0.84
C ARG A 27 -0.48 15.76 -0.04
N CYS A 28 0.26 14.85 -0.66
CA CYS A 28 1.36 14.14 -0.01
C CYS A 28 2.43 15.13 0.50
N ARG A 29 2.83 16.09 -0.33
CA ARG A 29 3.77 17.16 0.06
C ARG A 29 3.26 17.96 1.24
N ALA A 30 2.00 18.38 1.23
CA ALA A 30 1.39 19.13 2.33
C ALA A 30 1.35 18.35 3.65
N LEU A 31 1.08 17.03 3.58
CA LEU A 31 1.14 16.15 4.75
C LEU A 31 2.57 16.00 5.28
N LEU A 32 3.56 15.95 4.38
CA LEU A 32 4.97 15.79 4.75
C LEU A 32 5.53 17.01 5.48
N VAL A 33 5.13 18.23 5.11
CA VAL A 33 5.58 19.47 5.78
C VAL A 33 5.32 19.45 7.28
N ASN A 34 4.18 18.89 7.69
CA ASN A 34 3.78 18.81 9.10
C ASN A 34 4.09 17.43 9.71
N HIS A 35 4.78 16.56 8.99
CA HIS A 35 5.07 15.22 9.46
C HIS A 35 6.25 15.22 10.41
N GLN A 36 6.02 14.77 11.64
CA GLN A 36 7.08 14.42 12.57
C GLN A 36 7.24 12.90 12.56
N GLU A 37 8.43 12.43 12.20
CA GLU A 37 8.77 11.02 12.35
C GLU A 37 8.77 10.65 13.83
N PRO A 38 8.22 9.47 14.19
CA PRO A 38 8.39 8.90 15.52
C PRO A 38 9.88 8.81 15.88
N THR A 39 10.23 9.40 17.03
CA THR A 39 11.60 9.36 17.58
C THR A 39 11.80 8.19 18.54
N THR A 40 10.71 7.56 18.99
CA THR A 40 10.71 6.39 19.85
C THR A 40 10.21 5.16 19.09
N TYR A 41 10.67 3.98 19.53
CA TYR A 41 10.36 2.72 18.87
C TYR A 41 9.94 1.68 19.90
N TRP A 42 9.15 0.72 19.43
CA TRP A 42 8.76 -0.46 20.20
C TRP A 42 9.08 -1.69 19.35
N THR A 43 9.72 -2.70 19.93
CA THR A 43 10.01 -3.98 19.29
C THR A 43 9.53 -5.14 20.16
N LEU A 44 9.46 -6.34 19.58
CA LEU A 44 9.03 -7.53 20.30
C LEU A 44 9.92 -7.79 21.52
N GLY A 45 9.29 -7.89 22.69
CA GLY A 45 9.98 -8.07 23.97
C GLY A 45 10.10 -6.79 24.80
N ASP A 46 9.89 -5.62 24.21
CA ASP A 46 9.83 -4.36 24.96
C ASP A 46 8.60 -4.32 25.88
N PRO A 47 8.67 -3.61 27.02
CA PRO A 47 7.50 -3.35 27.85
C PRO A 47 6.36 -2.71 27.06
N ASN A 48 5.11 -3.06 27.39
CA ASN A 48 3.95 -2.45 26.73
C ASN A 48 3.92 -0.94 27.01
N PRO A 49 3.65 -0.11 25.98
CA PRO A 49 3.45 1.32 26.18
C PRO A 49 2.17 1.57 26.99
N PRO A 50 1.99 2.78 27.54
CA PRO A 50 0.74 3.17 28.16
C PRO A 50 -0.44 2.92 27.21
N PRO A 51 -1.57 2.40 27.71
CA PRO A 51 -2.72 2.16 26.86
C PRO A 51 -3.24 3.48 26.27
N PRO A 52 -3.85 3.44 25.08
CA PRO A 52 -4.43 4.62 24.50
C PRO A 52 -5.44 5.29 25.43
N PRO A 53 -5.48 6.64 25.49
CA PRO A 53 -6.58 7.32 26.13
C PRO A 53 -7.91 6.91 25.48
N ALA A 54 -8.97 6.87 26.30
CA ALA A 54 -10.30 6.56 25.81
C ALA A 54 -10.72 7.54 24.70
N ARG A 55 -11.22 7.01 23.59
CA ARG A 55 -11.75 7.81 22.48
C ARG A 55 -12.94 8.64 22.97
N GLN A 56 -12.78 9.96 23.05
CA GLN A 56 -13.87 10.86 23.36
C GLN A 56 -14.87 10.93 22.19
N SER A 57 -16.16 10.77 22.50
CA SER A 57 -17.22 10.92 21.50
C SER A 57 -17.22 12.34 20.93
N GLY A 58 -17.55 12.49 19.65
CA GLY A 58 -17.54 13.80 18.96
C GLY A 58 -16.16 14.42 18.66
N ARG A 59 -15.08 14.05 19.37
CA ARG A 59 -13.74 14.60 19.12
C ARG A 59 -13.07 13.98 17.89
N ILE A 60 -12.62 14.83 16.96
CA ILE A 60 -11.77 14.41 15.84
C ILE A 60 -10.35 14.22 16.37
N ALA A 61 -9.82 13.00 16.26
CA ALA A 61 -8.47 12.71 16.72
C ALA A 61 -7.43 13.26 15.73
N THR A 62 -6.40 13.92 16.24
CA THR A 62 -5.38 14.63 15.46
C THR A 62 -4.01 13.99 15.65
N PRO A 63 -3.02 14.27 14.78
CA PRO A 63 -1.65 13.77 14.95
C PRO A 63 -1.02 14.01 16.33
N ALA A 64 -1.43 15.07 17.03
CA ALA A 64 -0.97 15.37 18.39
C ALA A 64 -1.35 14.28 19.40
N ASP A 65 -2.47 13.57 19.18
CA ASP A 65 -2.98 12.53 20.10
C ASP A 65 -2.05 11.30 20.18
N TRP A 66 -1.21 11.09 19.16
CA TRP A 66 -0.26 9.99 19.07
C TRP A 66 1.16 10.45 18.72
N ALA A 67 1.47 11.72 18.99
CA ALA A 67 2.79 12.28 18.68
C ALA A 67 3.93 11.55 19.43
N ASN A 68 3.67 11.14 20.68
CA ASN A 68 4.64 10.47 21.54
C ASN A 68 4.59 8.94 21.49
N TRP A 69 3.76 8.39 20.60
CA TRP A 69 3.58 6.95 20.49
C TRP A 69 4.76 6.33 19.71
N PRO A 70 5.37 5.26 20.22
CA PRO A 70 6.49 4.64 19.55
C PRO A 70 6.05 3.98 18.24
N LEU A 71 6.94 3.99 17.25
CA LEU A 71 6.77 3.21 16.02
C LEU A 71 7.20 1.76 16.23
N VAL A 72 6.37 0.83 15.78
CA VAL A 72 6.74 -0.59 15.78
C VAL A 72 7.88 -0.85 14.79
N ARG A 73 8.96 -1.48 15.26
CA ARG A 73 10.10 -1.93 14.44
C ARG A 73 10.12 -3.44 14.29
N GLY A 74 10.55 -3.90 13.11
CA GLY A 74 10.58 -5.31 12.76
C GLY A 74 9.18 -5.85 12.49
N THR A 75 9.15 -7.04 11.89
CA THR A 75 7.91 -7.76 11.54
C THR A 75 8.06 -9.21 11.97
N TRP A 76 7.00 -9.79 12.51
CA TRP A 76 6.93 -11.20 12.93
C TRP A 76 5.54 -11.76 12.63
N ASP A 77 5.38 -13.08 12.76
CA ASP A 77 4.07 -13.72 12.64
C ASP A 77 3.19 -13.38 13.85
N PRO A 78 2.08 -12.62 13.68
CA PRO A 78 1.21 -12.24 14.78
C PRO A 78 0.45 -13.43 15.38
N ASN A 79 0.34 -14.57 14.68
CA ASN A 79 -0.28 -15.77 15.23
C ASN A 79 0.65 -16.50 16.21
N VAL A 80 1.97 -16.30 16.08
CA VAL A 80 2.98 -16.93 16.95
C VAL A 80 3.34 -16.03 18.12
N HIS A 81 3.63 -14.76 17.85
CA HIS A 81 4.16 -13.83 18.86
C HIS A 81 3.14 -12.76 19.29
N GLY A 82 1.91 -12.82 18.77
CA GLY A 82 0.89 -11.82 19.04
C GLY A 82 1.07 -10.53 18.23
N TRP A 83 0.06 -9.67 18.31
CA TRP A 83 0.07 -8.37 17.67
C TRP A 83 0.84 -7.32 18.49
N PRO A 84 1.42 -6.28 17.86
CA PRO A 84 1.96 -5.14 18.59
C PRO A 84 0.91 -4.56 19.55
N PRO A 85 1.27 -4.12 20.76
CA PRO A 85 0.30 -3.63 21.74
C PRO A 85 -0.40 -2.35 21.25
N ALA A 86 -1.58 -2.07 21.79
CA ALA A 86 -2.19 -0.75 21.60
C ALA A 86 -1.30 0.34 22.25
N GLY A 87 -1.35 1.58 21.76
CA GLY A 87 -0.44 2.63 22.23
C GLY A 87 0.79 2.84 21.34
N VAL A 88 0.90 2.08 20.24
CA VAL A 88 1.96 2.20 19.23
C VAL A 88 1.43 2.75 17.91
N ARG A 89 2.35 3.24 17.07
CA ARG A 89 2.13 3.52 15.65
C ARG A 89 2.63 2.35 14.81
N LEU A 90 1.85 1.91 13.84
CA LEU A 90 2.24 0.81 12.96
C LEU A 90 3.16 1.28 11.83
N SER A 91 4.17 0.46 11.50
CA SER A 91 4.85 0.54 10.21
C SER A 91 3.91 0.15 9.07
N ASP A 92 4.28 0.46 7.84
CA ASP A 92 3.49 0.07 6.66
C ASP A 92 3.39 -1.46 6.51
N ALA A 93 4.44 -2.20 6.88
CA ALA A 93 4.42 -3.66 6.95
C ALA A 93 3.38 -4.16 7.97
N TRP A 94 3.32 -3.57 9.16
CA TRP A 94 2.29 -3.91 10.15
C TRP A 94 0.89 -3.50 9.75
N LEU A 95 0.74 -2.40 9.02
CA LEU A 95 -0.54 -1.98 8.45
C LEU A 95 -1.07 -2.98 7.43
N TYR A 96 -0.20 -3.49 6.56
CA TYR A 96 -0.57 -4.56 5.65
C TYR A 96 -1.10 -5.77 6.43
N LEU A 97 -0.35 -6.25 7.44
CA LEU A 97 -0.78 -7.38 8.27
C LEU A 97 -2.10 -7.08 8.99
N ALA A 98 -2.24 -5.89 9.57
CA ALA A 98 -3.45 -5.49 10.28
C ALA A 98 -4.69 -5.49 9.36
N ILE A 99 -4.56 -4.96 8.15
CA ILE A 99 -5.67 -4.96 7.19
C ILE A 99 -5.99 -6.37 6.70
N LYS A 100 -4.96 -7.20 6.49
CA LYS A 100 -5.08 -8.58 6.00
C LYS A 100 -5.69 -9.51 7.05
N TYR A 101 -5.31 -9.41 8.32
CA TYR A 101 -5.66 -10.41 9.33
C TYR A 101 -6.54 -9.90 10.47
N MET A 102 -6.62 -8.59 10.72
CA MET A 102 -7.48 -8.07 11.79
C MET A 102 -8.85 -7.62 11.28
N GLY A 103 -9.88 -7.98 12.04
CA GLY A 103 -11.22 -7.42 11.84
C GLY A 103 -11.27 -5.90 12.09
N ARG A 104 -12.18 -5.22 11.38
CA ARG A 104 -12.37 -3.75 11.41
C ARG A 104 -12.41 -3.17 12.83
N LYS A 105 -13.20 -3.79 13.73
CA LYS A 105 -13.37 -3.31 15.12
C LYS A 105 -12.05 -3.38 15.92
N ALA A 106 -11.26 -4.43 15.72
CA ALA A 106 -9.96 -4.59 16.37
C ALA A 106 -8.97 -3.51 15.92
N ARG A 107 -8.92 -3.20 14.62
CA ARG A 107 -8.10 -2.10 14.06
C ARG A 107 -8.45 -0.75 14.67
N ILE A 108 -9.75 -0.45 14.73
CA ILE A 108 -10.30 0.81 15.28
C ILE A 108 -9.88 1.00 16.74
N ASN A 109 -9.95 -0.07 17.53
CA ASN A 109 -9.74 0.00 18.98
C ASN A 109 -8.25 -0.04 19.36
N SER A 110 -7.43 -0.75 18.60
CA SER A 110 -6.03 -1.00 18.97
C SER A 110 -5.06 -0.01 18.32
N TYR A 111 -5.31 0.40 17.08
CA TYR A 111 -4.36 1.18 16.26
C TYR A 111 -5.01 2.43 15.69
N TRP A 112 -5.69 3.18 16.54
CA TRP A 112 -6.36 4.42 16.14
C TRP A 112 -5.44 5.54 15.65
N ALA A 113 -4.12 5.46 15.86
CA ALA A 113 -3.15 6.38 15.24
C ALA A 113 -3.08 6.18 13.71
N ASP A 114 -3.33 4.95 13.25
CA ASP A 114 -3.23 4.56 11.85
C ASP A 114 -4.61 4.41 11.19
N PHE A 115 -5.62 3.99 11.95
CA PHE A 115 -6.98 3.78 11.45
C PHE A 115 -8.00 4.81 11.98
N ASN A 116 -8.90 5.23 11.11
CA ASN A 116 -10.01 6.12 11.47
C ASN A 116 -11.15 5.35 12.16
N ARG A 117 -12.29 6.01 12.43
CA ARG A 117 -13.47 5.38 13.05
C ARG A 117 -14.13 4.32 12.16
N ASP A 118 -13.79 4.30 10.88
CA ASP A 118 -14.24 3.30 9.93
C ASP A 118 -13.26 2.14 9.76
N GLY A 119 -12.14 2.11 10.49
CA GLY A 119 -11.14 1.06 10.33
C GLY A 119 -10.43 1.12 8.97
N LEU A 120 -10.49 2.28 8.30
CA LEU A 120 -9.72 2.64 7.11
C LEU A 120 -8.43 3.32 7.53
N ILE A 121 -7.38 3.21 6.71
CA ILE A 121 -6.17 4.02 6.90
C ILE A 121 -6.55 5.50 6.94
N ARG A 122 -5.98 6.24 7.90
CA ARG A 122 -6.21 7.67 8.03
C ARG A 122 -5.72 8.41 6.78
N PRO A 123 -6.56 9.27 6.17
CA PRO A 123 -6.16 10.08 5.02
C PRO A 123 -4.97 11.02 5.25
N MET A 124 -4.68 11.35 6.52
CA MET A 124 -3.55 12.18 6.93
C MET A 124 -2.31 11.35 7.28
N ARG A 125 -2.37 10.02 7.20
CA ARG A 125 -1.23 9.17 7.55
C ARG A 125 -0.14 9.31 6.50
N VAL A 126 1.09 9.48 6.98
CA VAL A 126 2.30 9.49 6.17
C VAL A 126 2.99 8.12 6.32
N PRO A 127 3.44 7.48 5.22
CA PRO A 127 4.15 6.21 5.26
C PRO A 127 5.36 6.24 6.19
N VAL A 128 5.55 5.18 6.96
CA VAL A 128 6.61 5.13 7.98
C VAL A 128 7.05 3.69 8.27
N GLY A 129 8.31 3.55 8.68
CA GLY A 129 8.90 2.26 9.04
C GLY A 129 9.07 1.34 7.84
N ASP A 130 9.16 0.05 8.14
CA ASP A 130 9.34 -1.00 7.13
C ASP A 130 8.12 -1.11 6.23
N ALA A 131 8.37 -1.43 4.95
CA ALA A 131 7.34 -1.75 3.97
C ALA A 131 7.29 -3.25 3.74
N MET A 132 6.12 -3.74 3.32
CA MET A 132 5.97 -5.09 2.80
C MET A 132 5.73 -5.01 1.30
N MET A 133 6.52 -5.76 0.55
CA MET A 133 6.38 -5.88 -0.90
C MET A 133 5.59 -7.12 -1.25
N ILE A 134 4.90 -7.10 -2.37
CA ILE A 134 4.23 -8.27 -2.93
C ILE A 134 4.98 -8.69 -4.19
N ALA A 135 5.35 -9.96 -4.27
CA ALA A 135 5.99 -10.55 -5.45
C ALA A 135 4.99 -11.42 -6.25
N GLY A 136 4.89 -11.16 -7.56
CA GLY A 136 4.06 -11.91 -8.50
C GLY A 136 4.54 -11.69 -9.93
N HIS A 137 4.31 -12.64 -10.85
CA HIS A 137 4.72 -12.47 -12.26
C HIS A 137 6.17 -11.99 -12.49
N GLY A 138 7.11 -12.40 -11.64
CA GLY A 138 8.51 -11.95 -11.72
C GLY A 138 8.75 -10.49 -11.31
N LEU A 139 7.73 -9.77 -10.84
CA LEU A 139 7.82 -8.39 -10.38
C LEU A 139 7.55 -8.27 -8.88
N VAL A 140 8.04 -7.18 -8.31
CA VAL A 140 7.89 -6.84 -6.90
C VAL A 140 7.28 -5.44 -6.80
N THR A 141 6.15 -5.32 -6.09
CA THR A 141 5.36 -4.07 -6.05
C THR A 141 5.00 -3.69 -4.63
N TYR A 142 4.74 -2.40 -4.41
CA TYR A 142 4.09 -1.98 -3.18
C TYR A 142 2.60 -2.34 -3.23
N PRO A 143 2.02 -2.84 -2.13
CA PRO A 143 0.58 -3.00 -2.02
C PRO A 143 -0.10 -1.63 -2.02
N VAL A 144 -1.17 -1.49 -2.80
CA VAL A 144 -2.02 -0.29 -2.78
C VAL A 144 -3.34 -0.63 -2.10
N TYR A 145 -3.53 -0.10 -0.90
CA TYR A 145 -4.77 -0.24 -0.16
C TYR A 145 -5.90 0.54 -0.85
N GLN A 146 -6.98 -0.17 -1.18
CA GLN A 146 -8.17 0.37 -1.83
C GLN A 146 -7.86 1.26 -3.06
N GLY A 147 -6.78 0.98 -3.79
CA GLY A 147 -6.39 1.76 -4.96
C GLY A 147 -6.00 3.22 -4.67
N TRP A 148 -5.81 3.63 -3.41
CA TRP A 148 -5.49 5.02 -3.08
C TRP A 148 -4.28 5.20 -2.16
N TYR A 149 -3.95 4.25 -1.28
CA TYR A 149 -2.83 4.39 -0.34
C TYR A 149 -1.74 3.35 -0.62
N VAL A 150 -0.57 3.80 -1.04
CA VAL A 150 0.60 2.94 -1.25
C VAL A 150 1.28 2.67 0.09
N LEU A 151 1.39 1.40 0.45
CA LEU A 151 2.10 0.96 1.66
C LEU A 151 3.60 0.87 1.38
N CYS A 152 4.25 2.02 1.23
CA CYS A 152 5.63 2.13 0.78
C CYS A 152 6.66 2.36 1.89
N GLY A 153 6.22 2.48 3.13
CA GLY A 153 7.09 2.70 4.29
C GLY A 153 7.85 4.02 4.20
N GLY A 154 8.83 4.20 5.11
CA GLY A 154 9.61 5.43 5.18
C GLY A 154 10.54 5.63 3.97
N ALA A 155 11.08 4.54 3.42
CA ALA A 155 12.12 4.59 2.38
C ALA A 155 11.61 5.18 1.06
N ALA A 156 10.39 4.82 0.64
CA ALA A 156 9.82 5.30 -0.62
C ALA A 156 8.88 6.52 -0.44
N ARG A 157 8.72 7.02 0.79
CA ARG A 157 7.98 8.27 1.06
C ARG A 157 8.57 9.47 0.30
N VAL A 158 9.88 9.48 0.05
CA VAL A 158 10.57 10.55 -0.70
C VAL A 158 9.97 10.79 -2.10
N HIS A 159 9.22 9.83 -2.63
CA HIS A 159 8.57 9.96 -3.94
C HIS A 159 7.31 10.81 -3.92
N THR A 160 6.76 11.12 -2.74
CA THR A 160 5.57 11.98 -2.55
C THR A 160 4.32 11.49 -3.29
N THR A 161 4.24 10.20 -3.62
CA THR A 161 3.16 9.58 -4.39
C THR A 161 2.61 8.34 -3.69
N TRP A 162 2.45 8.42 -2.37
CA TRP A 162 1.77 7.36 -1.62
C TRP A 162 0.25 7.52 -1.61
N LEU A 163 -0.27 8.67 -2.02
CA LEU A 163 -1.68 8.85 -2.38
C LEU A 163 -1.78 8.83 -3.92
N VAL A 164 -2.58 7.91 -4.46
CA VAL A 164 -2.64 7.66 -5.91
C VAL A 164 -4.06 7.59 -6.47
N GLY A 165 -5.07 7.85 -5.65
CA GLY A 165 -6.47 7.74 -6.05
C GLY A 165 -7.46 8.29 -5.02
N LYS A 166 -8.75 8.00 -5.24
CA LYS A 166 -9.86 8.48 -4.39
C LYS A 166 -9.80 7.86 -2.99
N ILE A 167 -9.78 8.71 -1.97
CA ILE A 167 -9.46 8.30 -0.61
C ILE A 167 -10.65 7.67 0.12
N GLY A 168 -10.38 6.56 0.82
CA GLY A 168 -11.29 5.95 1.78
C GLY A 168 -12.57 5.42 1.12
N ARG A 169 -13.74 5.83 1.62
CA ARG A 169 -15.04 5.34 1.09
C ARG A 169 -15.30 5.75 -0.36
N LEU A 170 -14.61 6.78 -0.86
CA LEU A 170 -14.72 7.22 -2.25
C LEU A 170 -13.97 6.33 -3.24
N SER A 171 -13.13 5.41 -2.73
CA SER A 171 -12.36 4.48 -3.55
C SER A 171 -13.21 3.44 -4.28
N GLN A 172 -14.45 3.21 -3.84
CA GLN A 172 -15.36 2.16 -4.34
C GLN A 172 -14.87 0.72 -4.11
N TYR A 173 -13.68 0.53 -3.53
CA TYR A 173 -13.15 -0.78 -3.17
C TYR A 173 -13.63 -1.25 -1.79
N PRO A 174 -13.80 -2.58 -1.58
CA PRO A 174 -14.03 -3.15 -0.25
C PRO A 174 -12.99 -2.72 0.81
N TYR A 175 -13.37 -2.81 2.09
CA TYR A 175 -12.57 -2.31 3.22
C TYR A 175 -11.20 -2.98 3.41
N ASN A 176 -10.99 -4.19 2.87
CA ASN A 176 -9.76 -4.97 3.01
C ASN A 176 -9.09 -5.25 1.66
N SER A 177 -9.37 -4.43 0.64
CA SER A 177 -8.82 -4.62 -0.70
C SER A 177 -7.38 -4.10 -0.79
N PHE A 178 -6.53 -4.95 -1.36
CA PHE A 178 -5.20 -4.59 -1.84
C PHE A 178 -5.13 -4.79 -3.34
N LEU A 179 -4.47 -3.86 -4.01
CA LEU A 179 -4.13 -3.93 -5.42
C LEU A 179 -2.62 -4.17 -5.54
N TYR A 180 -2.28 -5.06 -6.48
CA TYR A 180 -0.94 -5.38 -6.94
C TYR A 180 -0.70 -4.72 -8.29
N GLY A 181 0.55 -4.42 -8.62
CA GLY A 181 0.90 -4.00 -9.98
C GLY A 181 0.67 -2.52 -10.29
N LEU A 182 0.25 -1.70 -9.33
CA LEU A 182 0.06 -0.25 -9.55
C LEU A 182 1.32 0.57 -9.29
N VAL A 183 2.10 0.21 -8.27
CA VAL A 183 3.26 1.02 -7.83
C VAL A 183 4.48 0.16 -7.61
N PHE A 184 5.54 0.47 -8.35
CA PHE A 184 6.79 -0.27 -8.37
C PHE A 184 7.90 0.51 -7.67
N PRO A 185 8.74 -0.20 -6.89
CA PRO A 185 9.87 0.41 -6.23
C PRO A 185 10.96 0.84 -7.23
N VAL A 186 11.95 1.56 -6.71
CA VAL A 186 13.18 1.83 -7.45
C VAL A 186 13.83 0.49 -7.81
N LYS A 187 14.30 0.37 -9.06
CA LYS A 187 15.03 -0.82 -9.49
C LYS A 187 16.20 -1.10 -8.53
N ASP A 188 16.35 -2.36 -8.14
CA ASP A 188 17.42 -2.82 -7.25
C ASP A 188 17.40 -2.20 -5.84
N SER A 189 16.24 -1.69 -5.39
CA SER A 189 16.07 -1.31 -3.99
C SER A 189 15.94 -2.56 -3.11
N VAL A 190 16.63 -2.52 -1.96
CA VAL A 190 16.60 -3.60 -0.98
C VAL A 190 15.37 -3.44 -0.11
N HIS A 191 14.58 -4.49 -0.01
CA HIS A 191 13.39 -4.55 0.85
C HIS A 191 13.56 -5.62 1.91
N ILE A 192 13.16 -5.30 3.14
CA ILE A 192 13.35 -6.17 4.30
C ILE A 192 12.29 -7.30 4.30
N HIS A 193 11.09 -7.03 3.78
CA HIS A 193 9.98 -7.99 3.75
C HIS A 193 9.36 -8.07 2.35
N VAL A 194 9.43 -9.27 1.77
CA VAL A 194 8.81 -9.59 0.48
C VAL A 194 7.86 -10.76 0.69
N GLU A 195 6.57 -10.49 0.62
CA GLU A 195 5.53 -11.50 0.63
C GLU A 195 5.43 -12.11 -0.77
N GLN A 196 5.77 -13.39 -0.90
CA GLN A 196 5.49 -14.13 -2.11
C GLN A 196 4.00 -14.52 -2.14
N LEU A 197 3.38 -14.42 -3.31
CA LEU A 197 2.02 -14.90 -3.50
C LEU A 197 2.04 -16.44 -3.55
N HIS A 198 1.77 -17.07 -2.41
CA HIS A 198 1.84 -18.53 -2.25
C HIS A 198 0.56 -19.25 -2.71
N SER A 199 -0.61 -18.61 -2.59
CA SER A 199 -1.84 -19.06 -3.24
C SER A 199 -2.93 -18.00 -3.21
N HIS A 200 -3.71 -17.86 -4.30
CA HIS A 200 -4.89 -16.98 -4.36
C HIS A 200 -6.17 -17.64 -3.85
N ARG A 201 -6.04 -18.74 -3.10
CA ARG A 201 -7.19 -19.38 -2.50
C ARG A 201 -7.72 -18.47 -1.40
N THR A 202 -9.04 -18.34 -1.35
CA THR A 202 -9.76 -17.90 -0.15
C THR A 202 -9.23 -18.70 1.04
N VAL A 203 -8.50 -18.03 1.94
CA VAL A 203 -8.01 -18.66 3.18
C VAL A 203 -9.24 -19.06 4.01
N PRO A 204 -9.44 -20.34 4.33
CA PRO A 204 -10.52 -20.75 5.23
C PRO A 204 -10.24 -20.22 6.65
N ASP A 205 -11.24 -19.55 7.22
CA ASP A 205 -11.38 -19.07 8.61
C ASP A 205 -10.20 -19.36 9.56
N ALA A 206 -9.32 -18.36 9.72
CA ALA A 206 -8.42 -18.30 10.88
C ALA A 206 -9.17 -17.72 12.09
N GLY A 207 -9.99 -18.57 12.73
CA GLY A 207 -10.51 -18.32 14.09
C GLY A 207 -11.91 -17.69 14.16
N ARG A 208 -12.64 -18.09 15.21
CA ARG A 208 -14.11 -18.02 15.41
C ARG A 208 -14.80 -16.64 15.37
N ASP A 209 -14.10 -15.55 15.05
CA ASP A 209 -14.70 -14.22 14.83
C ASP A 209 -14.07 -13.47 13.63
N GLY A 210 -13.21 -14.12 12.86
CA GLY A 210 -12.45 -13.54 11.76
C GLY A 210 -13.17 -13.65 10.42
N ARG A 211 -14.20 -12.82 10.19
CA ARG A 211 -14.78 -12.65 8.84
C ARG A 211 -13.71 -12.16 7.86
N THR A 212 -13.01 -13.09 7.23
CA THR A 212 -12.14 -12.84 6.06
C THR A 212 -13.05 -12.81 4.83
N GLN A 213 -13.83 -11.74 4.69
CA GLN A 213 -14.67 -11.52 3.51
C GLN A 213 -13.89 -10.66 2.51
N TYR A 214 -13.43 -11.31 1.43
CA TYR A 214 -12.90 -10.69 0.22
C TYR A 214 -11.68 -9.79 0.44
N ILE A 215 -10.56 -10.42 0.74
CA ILE A 215 -9.25 -9.83 0.41
C ILE A 215 -9.02 -10.24 -1.04
N GLU A 216 -8.46 -9.34 -1.85
CA GLU A 216 -7.90 -9.62 -3.19
C GLU A 216 -8.79 -9.25 -4.40
N GLN A 217 -8.72 -7.98 -4.82
CA GLN A 217 -8.99 -7.60 -6.22
C GLN A 217 -7.65 -7.24 -6.87
N TRP A 218 -7.05 -8.23 -7.52
CA TRP A 218 -5.80 -8.08 -8.27
C TRP A 218 -6.12 -7.66 -9.70
N VAL A 219 -6.08 -6.36 -9.98
CA VAL A 219 -6.31 -5.84 -11.33
C VAL A 219 -5.20 -4.87 -11.66
N SER A 220 -4.12 -5.39 -12.22
CA SER A 220 -3.36 -4.62 -13.19
C SER A 220 -3.39 -5.39 -14.50
N CYS A 221 -3.83 -4.71 -15.55
CA CYS A 221 -3.79 -5.20 -16.91
C CYS A 221 -2.43 -4.90 -17.52
N ARG A 222 -2.07 -5.67 -18.53
CA ARG A 222 -0.81 -5.50 -19.27
C ARG A 222 -0.60 -4.07 -19.81
N ASN A 223 -1.68 -3.40 -20.18
CA ASN A 223 -1.68 -2.06 -20.76
C ASN A 223 -1.95 -0.93 -19.74
N ASP A 224 -2.05 -1.24 -18.44
CA ASP A 224 -2.43 -0.25 -17.44
C ASP A 224 -1.28 0.71 -17.12
N PRO A 225 -1.60 1.97 -16.73
CA PRO A 225 -0.64 2.87 -16.12
C PRO A 225 -0.13 2.33 -14.80
N VAL A 226 1.19 2.32 -14.66
CA VAL A 226 1.85 2.00 -13.40
C VAL A 226 2.80 3.12 -13.00
N ILE A 227 2.89 3.38 -11.70
CA ILE A 227 3.83 4.33 -11.14
C ILE A 227 5.11 3.58 -10.81
N ARG A 228 6.23 3.96 -11.43
CA ARG A 228 7.54 3.40 -11.11
C ARG A 228 8.41 4.46 -10.46
N TYR A 229 8.99 4.13 -9.31
CA TYR A 229 9.90 5.03 -8.61
C TYR A 229 11.32 4.98 -9.21
N PHE A 230 12.01 6.13 -9.17
CA PHE A 230 13.39 6.26 -9.64
C PHE A 230 14.23 7.03 -8.62
N ARG A 231 15.53 6.71 -8.55
CA ARG A 231 16.48 7.58 -7.83
C ARG A 231 16.60 8.86 -8.64
N SER A 232 16.25 10.00 -8.05
CA SER A 232 16.62 11.29 -8.64
C SER A 232 18.16 11.31 -8.78
N PRO A 233 18.70 11.82 -9.90
CA PRO A 233 20.13 12.05 -10.03
C PRO A 233 20.64 12.89 -8.84
N PRO A 234 21.89 12.69 -8.38
CA PRO A 234 22.48 13.46 -7.27
C PRO A 234 22.41 14.99 -7.48
N ASP A 235 22.38 15.43 -8.74
CA ASP A 235 22.43 16.84 -9.15
C ASP A 235 21.06 17.39 -9.60
N ALA A 236 19.97 16.64 -9.43
CA ALA A 236 18.64 17.12 -9.78
C ALA A 236 18.24 18.26 -8.84
N GLN A 237 18.34 19.50 -9.34
CA GLN A 237 17.89 20.70 -8.65
C GLN A 237 16.39 20.57 -8.28
N GLN A 238 16.14 20.13 -7.05
CA GLN A 238 14.94 20.29 -6.21
C GLN A 238 13.52 19.99 -6.76
N HIS A 239 13.26 19.72 -8.05
CA HIS A 239 11.89 19.63 -8.57
C HIS A 239 11.55 18.51 -9.55
N GLU A 240 12.49 17.68 -10.01
CA GLU A 240 12.16 16.72 -11.07
C GLU A 240 11.82 15.32 -10.55
N ILE A 241 10.50 15.06 -10.58
CA ILE A 241 9.77 13.78 -10.52
C ILE A 241 10.64 12.54 -10.23
N SER A 242 10.59 12.05 -8.99
CA SER A 242 11.22 10.80 -8.57
C SER A 242 10.37 9.56 -8.90
N TYR A 243 9.46 9.67 -9.86
CA TYR A 243 8.66 8.57 -10.41
C TYR A 243 8.39 8.79 -11.90
N ARG A 244 7.96 7.75 -12.61
CA ARG A 244 7.42 7.85 -13.97
C ARG A 244 6.15 7.01 -14.07
N LEU A 245 5.28 7.38 -15.01
CA LEU A 245 4.22 6.50 -15.46
C LEU A 245 4.76 5.64 -16.59
N GLU A 246 4.64 4.33 -16.44
CA GLU A 246 5.03 3.34 -17.44
C GLU A 246 3.83 2.43 -17.73
N CYS A 247 3.86 1.76 -18.88
CA CYS A 247 2.96 0.65 -19.15
C CYS A 247 3.45 -0.58 -18.37
N LEU A 248 2.55 -1.35 -17.76
CA LEU A 248 2.94 -2.57 -17.05
C LEU A 248 3.74 -3.53 -17.95
N ASP A 249 3.39 -3.68 -19.23
CA ASP A 249 4.10 -4.55 -20.17
C ASP A 249 5.56 -4.14 -20.40
N HIS A 250 5.91 -2.85 -20.22
CA HIS A 250 7.29 -2.40 -20.29
C HIS A 250 8.15 -2.91 -19.12
N LEU A 251 7.51 -3.37 -18.03
CA LEU A 251 8.20 -4.04 -16.92
C LEU A 251 8.47 -5.52 -17.19
N SER A 252 8.00 -6.06 -18.32
CA SER A 252 8.17 -7.45 -18.73
C SER A 252 7.65 -8.47 -17.68
N PRO A 253 6.40 -8.35 -17.20
CA PRO A 253 5.83 -9.33 -16.28
C PRO A 253 5.80 -10.72 -16.92
N TRP A 254 6.10 -11.75 -16.14
CA TRP A 254 5.93 -13.13 -16.57
C TRP A 254 4.46 -13.46 -16.82
N ASN A 255 4.17 -14.32 -17.80
CA ASN A 255 2.81 -14.80 -18.07
C ASN A 255 2.32 -15.85 -17.05
N TYR A 256 3.15 -16.18 -16.07
CA TYR A 256 2.88 -17.16 -15.03
C TYR A 256 3.40 -16.65 -13.69
N CYS A 257 2.80 -17.08 -12.59
CA CYS A 257 3.38 -16.94 -11.26
C CYS A 257 4.43 -18.04 -11.06
N SER A 258 5.48 -17.79 -10.27
CA SER A 258 6.64 -18.68 -10.03
C SER A 258 6.35 -20.05 -9.37
N GLY A 259 5.10 -20.52 -9.36
CA GLY A 259 4.82 -21.95 -9.25
C GLY A 259 4.94 -22.55 -7.84
N TRP A 260 4.23 -22.00 -6.86
CA TRP A 260 3.82 -22.82 -5.71
C TRP A 260 2.60 -23.67 -6.08
N VAL A 261 2.67 -24.96 -5.77
CA VAL A 261 1.58 -25.93 -5.99
C VAL A 261 0.38 -25.51 -5.14
N GLY A 262 -0.64 -24.92 -5.77
CA GLY A 262 -1.87 -24.47 -5.10
C GLY A 262 -2.26 -23.01 -5.33
N SER A 263 -1.45 -22.22 -6.04
CA SER A 263 -1.80 -20.84 -6.38
C SER A 263 -2.74 -20.75 -7.59
N ASP A 264 -3.86 -20.02 -7.48
CA ASP A 264 -4.66 -19.70 -8.66
C ASP A 264 -3.85 -18.80 -9.63
N PRO A 265 -4.20 -18.73 -10.92
CA PRO A 265 -3.55 -17.78 -11.81
C PRO A 265 -4.00 -16.35 -11.47
N LEU A 266 -3.08 -15.47 -11.05
CA LEU A 266 -3.30 -14.03 -11.15
C LEU A 266 -3.40 -13.71 -12.64
N LYS A 267 -4.64 -13.53 -13.12
CA LYS A 267 -4.88 -13.27 -14.53
C LYS A 267 -4.53 -11.82 -14.81
N LEU A 268 -3.31 -11.57 -15.31
CA LEU A 268 -3.03 -10.37 -16.09
C LEU A 268 -3.98 -10.40 -17.29
N ARG A 269 -5.02 -9.57 -17.24
CA ARG A 269 -5.92 -9.41 -18.37
C ARG A 269 -5.22 -8.53 -19.39
N GLU A 270 -5.39 -8.81 -20.68
CA GLU A 270 -5.22 -7.77 -21.67
C GLU A 270 -6.26 -6.70 -21.37
N GLY A 271 -5.82 -5.45 -21.19
CA GLY A 271 -6.65 -4.40 -20.63
C GLY A 271 -7.89 -4.13 -21.47
N CYS A 272 -9.01 -3.93 -20.77
CA CYS A 272 -10.14 -3.18 -21.27
C CYS A 272 -9.72 -1.70 -21.30
N TRP A 273 -9.74 -1.06 -22.46
CA TRP A 273 -9.93 0.39 -22.47
C TRP A 273 -11.24 0.66 -21.71
N PRO A 274 -11.32 1.67 -20.82
CA PRO A 274 -12.60 2.31 -20.60
C PRO A 274 -12.98 2.93 -21.94
N ASP A 275 -13.78 2.20 -22.71
CA ASP A 275 -14.54 2.80 -23.80
C ASP A 275 -15.40 3.88 -23.14
N VAL A 276 -15.10 5.15 -23.44
CA VAL A 276 -15.91 6.25 -22.97
C VAL A 276 -17.09 6.36 -23.93
N SER A 277 -18.06 5.48 -23.73
CA SER A 277 -19.46 5.90 -23.77
C SER A 277 -19.77 6.73 -22.53
#